data_AF-A0A6I3KHQ4-F1
#
_entry.id   AF-A0A6I3KHQ4-F1
#
_cell.length_a   1.000
_cell.length_b   1.000
_cell.length_c   1.000
_cell.angle_alpha   90.00
_cell.angle_beta   90.00
_cell.angle_gamma   90.00
#
_symmetry.space_group_name_H-M   'P 1'
#
loop_
_entity.id
_entity.type
_entity.pdbx_description
1 polymer ?
#
loop_
_entity_poly.entity_id
_entity_poly.type
_entity_poly.pdbx_seq_one_letter_code
_entity_poly.pdbx_strand_id
1 'polypeptide(L)'
;MTNNVAHLLDKGRSARGVAAVCAALGLAAMIAGTPALAQDPAAKAPAAAPAAKAPAAGAPAAKGAPAAAAGNKSAWVKLCEKAPFNTKDKDGKEVKNEKNICLTHHERLDGNTGMVMVSAAIREIEGIDKKSMMVMVPLGMALPPGLRAAVYTKEQWAAAAKNEKIDEKALKPLALKYSLCHAAGCTAEVEATAELIESMKTGGGIMVIAMNAGAQPIGFPVPLDGFTEAFGGKPVDNKEYAKARGQLMAQIRERQQAALEKYKAEQMKNLPPPPADAAAPAAAPAAKK
;
A
#
# COMPACT_ATOMS: atom_id res chain seq x y z
N MET A 1 34.86 41.34 8.71
CA MET A 1 36.27 41.35 9.13
C MET A 1 36.74 39.91 9.27
N THR A 2 38.00 39.63 8.95
CA THR A 2 38.60 38.29 9.05
C THR A 2 39.19 38.04 10.43
N ASN A 3 39.30 36.77 10.84
CA ASN A 3 40.61 36.12 10.95
C ASN A 3 40.52 34.63 11.32
N ASN A 4 41.52 33.88 10.87
CA ASN A 4 41.85 32.54 11.38
C ASN A 4 42.67 32.66 12.68
N VAL A 5 42.88 31.54 13.37
CA VAL A 5 44.21 30.92 13.59
C VAL A 5 44.01 29.50 14.13
N ALA A 6 45.01 28.63 14.00
CA ALA A 6 44.92 27.19 14.29
C ALA A 6 46.11 26.72 15.17
N HIS A 7 46.26 25.39 15.28
CA HIS A 7 47.43 24.62 15.76
C HIS A 7 47.68 24.46 17.28
N LEU A 8 47.64 23.19 17.72
CA LEU A 8 48.65 22.40 18.48
C LEU A 8 47.93 21.09 18.92
N LEU A 9 48.25 19.85 18.52
CA LEU A 9 49.49 19.08 18.30
C LEU A 9 50.32 18.79 19.57
N ASP A 10 50.30 17.53 20.04
CA ASP A 10 51.51 16.83 20.50
C ASP A 10 51.46 15.29 20.34
N LYS A 11 52.55 14.61 20.74
CA LYS A 11 53.08 13.27 20.36
C LYS A 11 52.27 12.06 20.89
N GLY A 12 52.48 10.82 20.42
CA GLY A 12 53.34 10.28 19.34
C GLY A 12 54.02 8.93 19.67
N ARG A 13 54.88 8.41 18.76
CA ARG A 13 55.71 7.15 18.82
C ARG A 13 54.92 5.81 18.77
N SER A 14 55.45 4.65 18.30
CA SER A 14 56.67 4.23 17.56
C SER A 14 56.42 2.81 17.00
N ALA A 15 56.44 2.50 15.70
CA ALA A 15 57.57 2.25 14.76
C ALA A 15 58.40 0.94 14.97
N ARG A 16 58.76 0.27 13.84
CA ARG A 16 59.41 -1.07 13.62
C ARG A 16 58.44 -2.27 13.44
N GLY A 17 58.69 -3.30 12.61
CA GLY A 17 59.66 -3.44 11.50
C GLY A 17 60.19 -4.87 11.17
N VAL A 18 60.05 -5.30 9.90
CA VAL A 18 60.89 -6.30 9.13
C VAL A 18 60.81 -7.83 9.40
N ALA A 19 60.16 -8.54 8.46
CA ALA A 19 60.46 -9.80 7.72
C ALA A 19 61.22 -11.06 8.26
N ALA A 20 60.89 -12.23 7.63
CA ALA A 20 61.69 -13.46 7.36
C ALA A 20 61.98 -14.47 8.53
N VAL A 21 62.28 -15.79 8.34
CA VAL A 21 62.16 -16.79 7.23
C VAL A 21 62.42 -18.25 7.76
N CYS A 22 61.80 -19.31 7.18
CA CYS A 22 62.14 -20.77 7.28
C CYS A 22 62.08 -21.50 8.68
N ALA A 23 62.03 -22.86 8.81
CA ALA A 23 61.62 -23.97 7.92
C ALA A 23 61.46 -25.36 8.65
N ALA A 24 60.54 -26.21 8.13
CA ALA A 24 60.53 -27.70 8.10
C ALA A 24 60.55 -28.52 9.44
N LEU A 25 60.27 -29.84 9.54
CA LEU A 25 60.23 -30.97 8.58
C LEU A 25 59.11 -32.03 8.84
N GLY A 26 58.59 -32.62 7.74
CA GLY A 26 57.97 -33.97 7.65
C GLY A 26 56.45 -34.12 7.93
N LEU A 27 55.79 -35.29 7.76
CA LEU A 27 56.00 -36.58 7.02
C LEU A 27 54.70 -37.45 7.25
N ALA A 28 54.24 -38.49 6.52
CA ALA A 28 54.47 -39.09 5.19
C ALA A 28 53.27 -40.04 4.79
N ALA A 29 52.88 -40.08 3.50
CA ALA A 29 52.10 -41.13 2.76
C ALA A 29 50.69 -41.56 3.28
N MET A 30 49.75 -42.09 2.48
CA MET A 30 49.64 -42.58 1.07
C MET A 30 48.38 -41.93 0.42
N ILE A 31 48.28 -41.48 -0.85
CA ILE A 31 48.48 -42.08 -2.21
C ILE A 31 47.34 -43.00 -2.71
N ALA A 32 46.40 -42.43 -3.48
CA ALA A 32 45.72 -42.95 -4.71
C ALA A 32 44.69 -41.89 -5.19
N GLY A 33 44.45 -41.59 -6.48
CA GLY A 33 45.05 -42.05 -7.75
C GLY A 33 44.86 -41.02 -8.89
N THR A 34 45.37 -41.30 -10.08
CA THR A 34 45.57 -40.40 -11.25
C THR A 34 44.53 -40.59 -12.38
N PRO A 35 44.55 -39.87 -13.54
CA PRO A 35 45.29 -38.63 -13.91
C PRO A 35 44.41 -37.51 -14.53
N ALA A 36 45.01 -36.35 -14.78
CA ALA A 36 44.61 -35.39 -15.83
C ALA A 36 45.87 -34.91 -16.59
N LEU A 37 45.74 -34.56 -17.87
CA LEU A 37 46.87 -34.20 -18.75
C LEU A 37 46.98 -32.68 -18.98
N ALA A 38 48.22 -32.18 -18.99
CA ALA A 38 48.88 -31.22 -19.91
C ALA A 38 48.04 -30.11 -20.63
N GLN A 39 48.54 -28.87 -20.85
CA GLN A 39 49.90 -28.31 -20.72
C GLN A 39 49.86 -26.76 -20.68
N ASP A 40 50.92 -26.13 -20.14
CA ASP A 40 51.25 -24.68 -20.16
C ASP A 40 51.96 -24.28 -21.50
N PRO A 41 52.30 -23.00 -21.82
CA PRO A 41 51.99 -21.71 -21.16
C PRO A 41 51.66 -20.50 -22.10
N ALA A 42 51.55 -19.30 -21.50
CA ALA A 42 52.10 -17.99 -21.97
C ALA A 42 51.25 -16.95 -22.77
N ALA A 43 51.02 -15.83 -22.07
CA ALA A 43 51.27 -14.42 -22.49
C ALA A 43 50.21 -13.56 -23.23
N LYS A 44 50.21 -12.27 -22.81
CA LYS A 44 49.56 -11.05 -23.35
C LYS A 44 48.02 -10.95 -23.31
N ALA A 45 47.55 -9.97 -22.52
CA ALA A 45 46.24 -9.33 -22.71
C ALA A 45 46.24 -8.44 -23.98
N PRO A 46 45.05 -8.11 -24.53
CA PRO A 46 44.51 -6.78 -24.24
C PRO A 46 42.97 -6.68 -24.17
N ALA A 47 42.51 -5.48 -23.81
CA ALA A 47 41.17 -4.91 -24.05
C ALA A 47 39.95 -5.50 -23.31
N ALA A 48 39.12 -4.60 -22.79
CA ALA A 48 37.79 -4.92 -22.25
C ALA A 48 36.71 -4.81 -23.35
N ALA A 49 35.72 -5.68 -23.29
CA ALA A 49 34.48 -5.59 -24.06
C ALA A 49 33.28 -5.56 -23.08
N PRO A 50 32.14 -4.93 -23.43
CA PRO A 50 31.12 -4.56 -22.45
C PRO A 50 30.28 -5.74 -21.96
N ALA A 51 29.91 -5.69 -20.67
CA ALA A 51 28.99 -6.65 -20.08
C ALA A 51 27.61 -6.60 -20.74
N ALA A 52 27.15 -7.73 -21.28
CA ALA A 52 25.81 -7.86 -21.84
C ALA A 52 24.75 -7.68 -20.74
N LYS A 53 23.71 -6.88 -21.02
CA LYS A 53 22.58 -6.71 -20.10
C LYS A 53 21.74 -7.98 -20.06
N ALA A 54 21.64 -8.63 -18.90
CA ALA A 54 20.59 -9.61 -18.67
C ALA A 54 19.20 -8.92 -18.76
N PRO A 55 18.23 -9.48 -19.51
CA PRO A 55 16.90 -8.91 -19.57
C PRO A 55 16.16 -9.14 -18.24
N ALA A 56 15.67 -8.06 -17.62
CA ALA A 56 14.80 -8.17 -16.46
C ALA A 56 13.47 -8.80 -16.87
N ALA A 57 13.11 -9.93 -16.25
CA ALA A 57 11.83 -10.59 -16.50
C ALA A 57 10.67 -9.69 -16.07
N GLY A 58 9.69 -9.49 -16.96
CA GLY A 58 8.53 -8.65 -16.67
C GLY A 58 7.59 -9.31 -15.66
N ALA A 59 7.21 -8.58 -14.61
CA ALA A 59 6.13 -8.99 -13.73
C ALA A 59 4.79 -9.03 -14.52
N PRO A 60 3.91 -10.02 -14.29
CA PRO A 60 2.64 -10.10 -14.99
C PRO A 60 1.72 -8.96 -14.58
N ALA A 61 1.41 -8.06 -15.52
CA ALA A 61 0.51 -6.95 -15.27
C ALA A 61 -0.92 -7.45 -14.97
N ALA A 62 -1.40 -7.20 -13.75
CA ALA A 62 -2.79 -7.42 -13.40
C ALA A 62 -3.67 -6.51 -14.27
N LYS A 63 -4.56 -7.11 -15.08
CA LYS A 63 -5.48 -6.36 -15.95
C LYS A 63 -6.46 -5.56 -15.08
N GLY A 64 -6.22 -4.26 -14.95
CA GLY A 64 -7.13 -3.34 -14.29
C GLY A 64 -8.50 -3.34 -14.98
N ALA A 65 -9.57 -3.53 -14.22
CA ALA A 65 -10.92 -3.33 -14.72
C ALA A 65 -11.12 -1.86 -15.15
N PRO A 66 -11.86 -1.59 -16.24
CA PRO A 66 -11.99 -0.24 -16.77
C PRO A 66 -12.65 0.69 -15.74
N ALA A 67 -12.02 1.83 -15.48
CA ALA A 67 -12.60 2.87 -14.65
C ALA A 67 -13.77 3.52 -15.42
N ALA A 68 -15.00 3.25 -14.98
CA ALA A 68 -16.20 3.84 -15.57
C ALA A 68 -16.24 5.34 -15.28
N ALA A 69 -15.99 6.16 -16.30
CA ALA A 69 -16.11 7.61 -16.22
C ALA A 69 -17.60 8.00 -16.13
N ALA A 70 -18.09 8.27 -14.91
CA ALA A 70 -19.52 8.44 -14.62
C ALA A 70 -19.82 9.77 -13.89
N GLY A 71 -19.96 10.85 -14.67
CA GLY A 71 -20.56 12.11 -14.23
C GLY A 71 -19.66 13.03 -13.39
N ASN A 72 -19.53 14.30 -13.79
CA ASN A 72 -18.65 15.28 -13.16
C ASN A 72 -19.21 15.86 -11.84
N LYS A 73 -19.49 14.99 -10.86
CA LYS A 73 -19.65 15.39 -9.45
C LYS A 73 -18.30 15.16 -8.75
N SER A 74 -17.89 16.09 -7.88
CA SER A 74 -16.68 15.90 -7.08
C SER A 74 -16.71 14.55 -6.36
N ALA A 75 -15.62 13.79 -6.46
CA ALA A 75 -15.43 12.56 -5.70
C ALA A 75 -14.99 12.83 -4.26
N TRP A 76 -14.87 14.10 -3.86
CA TRP A 76 -14.53 14.57 -2.53
C TRP A 76 -15.70 15.32 -1.89
N VAL A 77 -15.94 15.08 -0.61
CA VAL A 77 -16.93 15.81 0.21
C VAL A 77 -16.26 16.31 1.50
N LYS A 78 -16.72 17.43 2.04
CA LYS A 78 -16.33 17.84 3.40
C LYS A 78 -17.43 17.44 4.37
N LEU A 79 -17.10 16.57 5.31
CA LEU A 79 -17.98 16.10 6.38
C LEU A 79 -17.46 16.68 7.69
N CYS A 80 -18.33 17.20 8.55
CA CYS A 80 -17.92 17.71 9.86
C CYS A 80 -18.86 17.22 10.95
N GLU A 81 -18.31 16.83 12.09
CA GLU A 81 -19.05 16.33 13.25
C GLU A 81 -18.48 16.88 14.55
N LYS A 82 -19.31 17.00 15.58
CA LYS A 82 -18.87 17.32 16.93
C LYS A 82 -18.41 16.04 17.62
N ALA A 83 -17.14 16.01 18.01
CA ALA A 83 -16.57 14.92 18.80
C ALA A 83 -16.29 15.37 20.24
N PRO A 84 -16.48 14.50 21.24
CA PRO A 84 -16.02 14.76 22.60
C PRO A 84 -14.49 14.73 22.65
N PHE A 85 -13.90 15.73 23.30
CA PHE A 85 -12.47 15.86 23.50
C PHE A 85 -12.17 16.01 25.00
N ASN A 86 -11.53 15.00 25.59
CA ASN A 86 -11.04 15.10 26.96
C ASN A 86 -9.73 15.89 26.96
N THR A 87 -9.71 16.99 27.71
CA THR A 87 -8.56 17.87 27.88
C THR A 87 -8.29 18.07 29.37
N LYS A 88 -7.03 18.14 29.79
CA LYS A 88 -6.71 18.46 31.19
C LYS A 88 -6.73 19.98 31.40
N ASP A 89 -7.35 20.42 32.49
CA ASP A 89 -7.27 21.81 32.93
C ASP A 89 -5.96 22.12 33.65
N LYS A 90 -5.83 23.34 34.17
CA LYS A 90 -4.64 23.81 34.91
C LYS A 90 -4.43 23.08 36.24
N ASP A 91 -5.47 22.45 36.79
CA ASP A 91 -5.43 21.65 38.02
C ASP A 91 -5.20 20.16 37.71
N GLY A 92 -5.06 19.78 36.43
CA GLY A 92 -4.88 18.41 35.97
C GLY A 92 -6.16 17.57 35.87
N LYS A 93 -7.33 18.14 36.12
CA LYS A 93 -8.64 17.47 36.05
C LYS A 93 -9.07 17.29 34.59
N GLU A 94 -9.81 16.24 34.29
CA GLU A 94 -10.35 16.03 32.94
C GLU A 94 -11.60 16.88 32.70
N VAL A 95 -11.48 17.85 31.81
CA VAL A 95 -12.58 18.64 31.26
C VAL A 95 -12.94 18.06 29.89
N LYS A 96 -14.16 17.54 29.78
CA LYS A 96 -14.74 17.07 28.53
C LYS A 96 -15.34 18.25 27.77
N ASN A 97 -14.68 18.64 26.68
CA ASN A 97 -15.17 19.65 25.74
C ASN A 97 -15.76 18.98 24.49
N GLU A 98 -16.49 19.74 23.67
CA GLU A 98 -16.77 19.34 22.28
C GLU A 98 -15.84 20.09 21.34
N LYS A 99 -15.42 19.43 20.25
CA LYS A 99 -14.69 20.05 19.14
C LYS A 99 -15.29 19.62 17.81
N ASN A 100 -15.38 20.51 16.85
CA ASN A 100 -15.67 20.12 15.47
C ASN A 100 -14.44 19.40 14.88
N ILE A 101 -14.66 18.20 14.37
CA ILE A 101 -13.71 17.46 13.52
C ILE A 101 -14.27 17.51 12.10
N CYS A 102 -13.45 17.90 11.14
CA CYS A 102 -13.79 17.94 9.73
C CYS A 102 -12.90 16.99 8.92
N LEU A 103 -13.52 16.18 8.07
CA LEU A 103 -12.86 15.32 7.10
C LEU A 103 -13.19 15.81 5.69
N THR A 104 -12.19 16.30 4.96
CA THR A 104 -12.30 16.41 3.50
C THR A 104 -11.99 15.04 2.93
N HIS A 105 -13.00 14.30 2.52
CA HIS A 105 -13.02 12.84 2.38
C HIS A 105 -13.37 12.38 0.96
N HIS A 106 -12.64 11.38 0.48
CA HIS A 106 -12.91 10.59 -0.71
C HIS A 106 -13.01 9.11 -0.32
N GLU A 107 -13.99 8.40 -0.88
CA GLU A 107 -14.12 6.95 -0.74
C GLU A 107 -14.32 6.29 -2.09
N ARG A 108 -13.52 5.25 -2.36
CA ARG A 108 -13.70 4.34 -3.48
C ARG A 108 -14.07 2.96 -2.96
N LEU A 109 -15.27 2.53 -3.33
CA LEU A 109 -15.77 1.17 -3.09
C LEU A 109 -15.43 0.25 -4.28
N ASP A 110 -15.30 -1.05 -4.02
CA ASP A 110 -15.44 -2.05 -5.08
C ASP A 110 -16.94 -2.19 -5.46
N GLY A 111 -17.23 -2.12 -6.75
CA GLY A 111 -18.60 -2.09 -7.27
C GLY A 111 -19.37 -3.41 -7.14
N ASN A 112 -18.68 -4.51 -6.84
CA ASN A 112 -19.27 -5.85 -6.72
C ASN A 112 -19.50 -6.23 -5.26
N THR A 113 -18.51 -6.00 -4.40
CA THR A 113 -18.49 -6.40 -2.99
C THR A 113 -18.94 -5.29 -2.03
N GLY A 114 -18.83 -4.03 -2.43
CA GLY A 114 -19.11 -2.87 -1.57
C GLY A 114 -18.03 -2.63 -0.51
N MET A 115 -16.91 -3.36 -0.55
CA MET A 115 -15.78 -3.12 0.35
C MET A 115 -15.07 -1.81 0.01
N VAL A 116 -14.54 -1.14 1.03
CA VAL A 116 -13.73 0.08 0.86
C VAL A 116 -12.37 -0.32 0.27
N MET A 117 -12.14 0.00 -1.00
CA MET A 117 -10.86 -0.25 -1.69
C MET A 117 -9.82 0.80 -1.35
N VAL A 118 -10.24 2.06 -1.21
CA VAL A 118 -9.44 3.10 -0.56
C VAL A 118 -10.36 4.20 -0.05
N SER A 119 -10.07 4.73 1.14
CA SER A 119 -10.68 5.95 1.64
C SER A 119 -9.56 6.91 2.04
N ALA A 120 -9.55 8.12 1.50
CA ALA A 120 -8.55 9.15 1.79
C ALA A 120 -9.23 10.37 2.41
N ALA A 121 -8.63 10.96 3.44
CA ALA A 121 -9.16 12.16 4.07
C ALA A 121 -8.07 13.13 4.53
N ILE A 122 -8.32 14.44 4.42
CA ILE A 122 -7.63 15.44 5.23
C ILE A 122 -8.50 15.75 6.46
N ARG A 123 -7.97 15.42 7.63
CA ARG A 123 -8.59 15.67 8.95
C ARG A 123 -8.12 17.01 9.49
N GLU A 124 -9.08 17.83 9.86
CA GLU A 124 -8.93 19.10 10.57
C GLU A 124 -9.67 19.02 11.91
N ILE A 125 -9.11 19.58 12.98
CA ILE A 125 -9.74 19.57 14.31
C ILE A 125 -9.73 21.01 14.86
N GLU A 126 -10.87 21.44 15.39
CA GLU A 126 -11.04 22.79 15.94
C GLU A 126 -10.02 23.11 17.04
N GLY A 127 -9.32 24.24 16.92
CA GLY A 127 -8.24 24.63 17.83
C GLY A 127 -7.06 23.64 17.87
N ILE A 128 -6.75 22.98 16.75
CA ILE A 128 -5.52 22.21 16.53
C ILE A 128 -5.02 22.50 15.10
N ASP A 129 -3.91 23.23 14.97
CA ASP A 129 -3.40 23.66 13.65
C ASP A 129 -2.86 22.49 12.80
N LYS A 130 -2.37 21.43 13.46
CA LYS A 130 -1.88 20.22 12.79
C LYS A 130 -3.02 19.43 12.17
N LYS A 131 -3.04 19.41 10.83
CA LYS A 131 -3.93 18.59 10.01
C LYS A 131 -3.29 17.22 9.77
N SER A 132 -4.09 16.21 9.47
CA SER A 132 -3.59 14.84 9.20
C SER A 132 -4.15 14.31 7.89
N MET A 133 -3.29 13.73 7.05
CA MET A 133 -3.74 12.93 5.91
C MET A 133 -3.94 11.50 6.41
N MET A 134 -5.16 11.01 6.31
CA MET A 134 -5.58 9.65 6.66
C MET A 134 -5.82 8.88 5.37
N VAL A 135 -5.35 7.63 5.29
CA VAL A 135 -5.68 6.70 4.21
C VAL A 135 -6.01 5.33 4.78
N MET A 136 -7.24 4.86 4.53
CA MET A 136 -7.71 3.52 4.85
C MET A 136 -7.60 2.62 3.61
N VAL A 137 -7.07 1.42 3.81
CA VAL A 137 -7.00 0.34 2.81
C VAL A 137 -7.62 -0.95 3.35
N PRO A 138 -7.99 -1.91 2.49
CA PRO A 138 -8.46 -3.24 2.89
C PRO A 138 -7.56 -3.96 3.89
N LEU A 139 -8.16 -4.88 4.64
CA LEU A 139 -7.45 -5.86 5.47
C LEU A 139 -6.60 -6.80 4.59
N GLY A 140 -5.53 -7.36 5.16
CA GLY A 140 -4.58 -8.22 4.45
C GLY A 140 -3.37 -7.49 3.84
N MET A 141 -3.31 -6.17 3.96
CA MET A 141 -2.09 -5.40 3.71
C MET A 141 -1.12 -5.50 4.91
N ALA A 142 0.18 -5.48 4.64
CA ALA A 142 1.24 -5.64 5.62
C ALA A 142 1.40 -4.37 6.46
N LEU A 143 1.27 -4.51 7.79
CA LEU A 143 1.36 -3.38 8.72
C LEU A 143 2.78 -2.78 8.86
N PRO A 144 3.88 -3.57 8.96
CA PRO A 144 5.21 -3.00 9.24
C PRO A 144 5.77 -2.02 8.19
N PRO A 145 5.57 -2.21 6.87
CA PRO A 145 5.99 -1.22 5.85
C PRO A 145 5.19 0.10 5.88
N GLY A 146 4.01 0.12 6.51
CA GLY A 146 3.04 1.21 6.38
C GLY A 146 2.46 1.32 4.97
N LEU A 147 1.94 2.50 4.64
CA LEU A 147 1.61 2.88 3.25
C LEU A 147 2.65 3.85 2.73
N ARG A 148 2.95 3.77 1.43
CA ARG A 148 3.56 4.88 0.69
C ARG A 148 2.48 5.61 -0.11
N ALA A 149 2.66 6.90 -0.31
CA ALA A 149 1.82 7.67 -1.20
C ALA A 149 2.65 8.75 -1.90
N ALA A 150 2.26 9.15 -3.10
CA ALA A 150 2.78 10.36 -3.73
C ALA A 150 1.67 11.07 -4.48
N VAL A 151 1.71 12.40 -4.48
CA VAL A 151 0.82 13.24 -5.28
C VAL A 151 1.44 13.41 -6.66
N TYR A 152 0.65 13.18 -7.70
CA TYR A 152 1.06 13.22 -9.10
C TYR A 152 0.54 14.52 -9.72
N THR A 153 1.34 15.18 -10.55
CA THR A 153 0.85 16.28 -11.41
C THR A 153 -0.24 15.77 -12.35
N LYS A 154 -1.00 16.67 -13.00
CA LYS A 154 -2.09 16.27 -13.90
C LYS A 154 -1.59 15.45 -15.09
N GLU A 155 -0.38 15.77 -15.55
CA GLU A 155 0.34 15.10 -16.64
C GLU A 155 0.84 13.72 -16.20
N GLN A 156 1.49 13.63 -15.03
CA GLN A 156 1.91 12.36 -14.44
C GLN A 156 0.72 11.44 -14.17
N TRP A 157 -0.42 11.99 -13.73
CA TRP A 157 -1.64 11.25 -13.47
C TRP A 157 -2.28 10.72 -14.76
N ALA A 158 -2.38 11.55 -15.79
CA ALA A 158 -2.91 11.16 -17.10
C ALA A 158 -2.04 10.10 -17.79
N ALA A 159 -0.71 10.14 -17.62
CA ALA A 159 0.21 9.10 -18.07
C ALA A 159 0.05 7.80 -17.25
N ALA A 160 0.00 7.89 -15.91
CA ALA A 160 -0.19 6.73 -15.04
C ALA A 160 -1.52 6.01 -15.29
N ALA A 161 -2.60 6.75 -15.57
CA ALA A 161 -3.91 6.20 -15.93
C ALA A 161 -3.91 5.37 -17.23
N LYS A 162 -2.91 5.58 -18.11
CA LYS A 162 -2.69 4.79 -19.33
C LYS A 162 -1.68 3.66 -19.14
N ASN A 163 -1.09 3.51 -17.95
CA ASN A 163 0.05 2.64 -17.65
C ASN A 163 1.36 3.07 -18.36
N GLU A 164 1.49 4.35 -18.71
CA GLU A 164 2.76 4.93 -19.19
C GLU A 164 3.76 5.05 -18.02
N LYS A 165 5.07 5.02 -18.30
CA LYS A 165 6.11 5.10 -17.27
C LYS A 165 6.24 6.52 -16.72
N ILE A 166 6.19 6.64 -15.40
CA ILE A 166 6.46 7.88 -14.66
C ILE A 166 7.91 7.84 -14.14
N ASP A 167 8.61 8.98 -14.13
CA ASP A 167 9.87 9.08 -13.40
C ASP A 167 9.59 9.14 -11.90
N GLU A 168 9.81 8.02 -11.21
CA GLU A 168 9.66 7.89 -9.77
C GLU A 168 10.53 8.89 -8.97
N LYS A 169 11.63 9.39 -9.57
CA LYS A 169 12.49 10.41 -8.93
C LYS A 169 11.86 11.80 -8.90
N ALA A 170 10.88 12.06 -9.75
CA ALA A 170 10.12 13.31 -9.75
C ALA A 170 8.94 13.29 -8.74
N LEU A 171 8.65 12.13 -8.12
CA LEU A 171 7.63 12.00 -7.10
C LEU A 171 8.19 12.34 -5.71
N LYS A 172 7.37 12.93 -4.84
CA LYS A 172 7.67 13.16 -3.43
C LYS A 172 7.01 12.05 -2.58
N PRO A 173 7.74 11.01 -2.14
CA PRO A 173 7.14 9.88 -1.43
C PRO A 173 6.84 10.22 0.04
N LEU A 174 5.57 10.17 0.37
CA LEU A 174 5.04 10.18 1.74
C LEU A 174 5.15 8.77 2.33
N ALA A 175 5.34 8.68 3.65
CA ALA A 175 5.26 7.43 4.41
C ALA A 175 4.21 7.59 5.52
N LEU A 176 3.11 6.84 5.40
CA LEU A 176 1.99 6.86 6.33
C LEU A 176 2.11 5.64 7.26
N LYS A 177 1.90 5.85 8.56
CA LYS A 177 1.99 4.79 9.59
C LYS A 177 0.58 4.39 10.03
N TYR A 178 0.33 3.08 10.15
CA TYR A 178 -0.97 2.59 10.62
C TYR A 178 -1.30 3.10 12.02
N SER A 179 -2.49 3.69 12.19
CA SER A 179 -3.00 4.26 13.45
C SER A 179 -4.14 3.43 14.05
N LEU A 180 -4.98 2.82 13.20
CA LEU A 180 -6.17 2.07 13.61
C LEU A 180 -6.53 1.01 12.57
N CYS A 181 -7.00 -0.17 13.02
CA CYS A 181 -7.65 -1.17 12.18
C CYS A 181 -9.02 -1.53 12.75
N HIS A 182 -9.99 -1.78 11.88
CA HIS A 182 -11.32 -2.28 12.24
C HIS A 182 -11.90 -3.12 11.08
N ALA A 183 -13.13 -3.61 11.23
CA ALA A 183 -13.75 -4.55 10.29
C ALA A 183 -13.86 -4.09 8.81
N ALA A 184 -13.72 -2.79 8.52
CA ALA A 184 -13.75 -2.28 7.14
C ALA A 184 -12.35 -2.09 6.50
N GLY A 185 -11.28 -2.08 7.31
CA GLY A 185 -9.93 -1.79 6.82
C GLY A 185 -8.97 -1.30 7.90
N CYS A 186 -7.75 -0.95 7.47
CA CYS A 186 -6.71 -0.36 8.30
C CYS A 186 -6.35 1.04 7.79
N THR A 187 -6.40 2.02 8.69
CA THR A 187 -6.05 3.43 8.46
C THR A 187 -4.60 3.69 8.79
N ALA A 188 -3.87 4.31 7.87
CA ALA A 188 -2.55 4.88 8.09
C ALA A 188 -2.57 6.41 7.94
N GLU A 189 -1.67 7.08 8.66
CA GLU A 189 -1.67 8.54 8.77
C GLU A 189 -0.27 9.16 8.59
N VAL A 190 -0.27 10.40 8.10
CA VAL A 190 0.88 11.33 8.08
C VAL A 190 0.39 12.75 8.36
N GLU A 191 1.28 13.65 8.80
CA GLU A 191 0.94 15.07 8.97
C GLU A 191 0.62 15.71 7.60
N ALA A 192 -0.53 16.36 7.48
CA ALA A 192 -0.93 17.06 6.26
C ALA A 192 -0.31 18.47 6.26
N THR A 193 0.96 18.54 5.83
CA THR A 193 1.69 19.80 5.69
C THR A 193 1.02 20.73 4.67
N ALA A 194 1.28 22.04 4.79
CA ALA A 194 0.79 23.02 3.82
C ALA A 194 1.25 22.71 2.38
N GLU A 195 2.49 22.24 2.22
CA GLU A 195 3.03 21.79 0.92
C GLU A 195 2.26 20.60 0.35
N LEU A 196 1.95 19.59 1.19
CA LEU A 196 1.16 18.44 0.77
C LEU A 196 -0.25 18.87 0.34
N ILE A 197 -0.94 19.69 1.14
CA ILE A 197 -2.28 20.20 0.82
C ILE A 197 -2.27 21.01 -0.48
N GLU A 198 -1.25 21.84 -0.72
CA GLU A 198 -1.14 22.61 -1.98
C GLU A 198 -0.83 21.72 -3.19
N SER A 199 0.01 20.69 -3.03
CA SER A 199 0.22 19.69 -4.07
C SER A 199 -1.08 18.92 -4.38
N MET A 200 -1.93 18.66 -3.39
CA MET A 200 -3.24 18.01 -3.58
C MET A 200 -4.26 18.92 -4.30
N LYS A 201 -4.21 20.25 -4.13
CA LYS A 201 -5.07 21.17 -4.90
C LYS A 201 -4.69 21.25 -6.39
N THR A 202 -3.42 21.02 -6.69
CA THR A 202 -2.81 21.28 -8.01
C THR A 202 -2.55 20.01 -8.83
N GLY A 203 -2.40 18.86 -8.18
CA GLY A 203 -2.22 17.55 -8.80
C GLY A 203 -3.44 17.01 -9.54
N GLY A 204 -3.26 15.86 -10.20
CA GLY A 204 -4.35 15.09 -10.83
C GLY A 204 -4.85 13.95 -9.94
N GLY A 205 -3.97 13.37 -9.12
CA GLY A 205 -4.33 12.31 -8.19
C GLY A 205 -3.21 11.95 -7.23
N ILE A 206 -3.51 11.04 -6.32
CA ILE A 206 -2.57 10.41 -5.40
C ILE A 206 -2.50 8.93 -5.75
N MET A 207 -1.30 8.41 -5.96
CA MET A 207 -1.08 6.96 -5.96
C MET A 207 -0.70 6.53 -4.54
N VAL A 208 -1.54 5.73 -3.90
CA VAL A 208 -1.23 5.06 -2.64
C VAL A 208 -0.71 3.66 -2.97
N ILE A 209 0.33 3.21 -2.28
CA ILE A 209 0.92 1.87 -2.43
C ILE A 209 0.97 1.21 -1.05
N ALA A 210 0.30 0.07 -0.93
CA ALA A 210 0.47 -0.86 0.19
C ALA A 210 1.30 -2.08 -0.26
N MET A 211 1.83 -2.85 0.67
CA MET A 211 2.35 -4.20 0.38
C MET A 211 1.35 -5.24 0.87
N ASN A 212 1.08 -6.30 0.10
CA ASN A 212 0.28 -7.43 0.59
C ASN A 212 1.14 -8.42 1.41
N ALA A 213 0.51 -9.45 1.98
CA ALA A 213 1.21 -10.49 2.75
C ALA A 213 2.28 -11.27 1.96
N GLY A 214 2.21 -11.30 0.62
CA GLY A 214 3.23 -11.85 -0.28
C GLY A 214 4.30 -10.83 -0.71
N ALA A 215 4.45 -9.73 0.02
CA ALA A 215 5.34 -8.60 -0.25
C ALA A 215 5.15 -7.91 -1.62
N GLN A 216 4.03 -8.14 -2.31
CA GLN A 216 3.75 -7.49 -3.59
C GLN A 216 3.13 -6.10 -3.39
N PRO A 217 3.55 -5.07 -4.14
CA PRO A 217 2.95 -3.74 -4.07
C PRO A 217 1.56 -3.73 -4.72
N ILE A 218 0.57 -3.17 -4.01
CA ILE A 218 -0.79 -2.96 -4.48
C ILE A 218 -1.05 -1.45 -4.58
N GLY A 219 -1.35 -0.97 -5.79
CA GLY A 219 -1.64 0.43 -6.07
C GLY A 219 -3.12 0.77 -5.92
N PHE A 220 -3.42 1.81 -5.15
CA PHE A 220 -4.75 2.35 -4.92
C PHE A 220 -4.80 3.81 -5.40
N PRO A 221 -5.30 4.07 -6.63
CA PRO A 221 -5.40 5.42 -7.16
C PRO A 221 -6.58 6.19 -6.57
N VAL A 222 -6.30 7.39 -6.08
CA VAL A 222 -7.25 8.38 -5.55
C VAL A 222 -7.20 9.64 -6.45
N PRO A 223 -8.20 9.90 -7.31
CA PRO A 223 -8.28 11.14 -8.10
C PRO A 223 -8.40 12.38 -7.20
N LEU A 224 -7.85 13.52 -7.64
CA LEU A 224 -7.96 14.80 -6.92
C LEU A 224 -9.03 15.74 -7.51
N ASP A 225 -9.77 15.29 -8.52
CA ASP A 225 -10.88 16.03 -9.13
C ASP A 225 -11.94 16.43 -8.10
N GLY A 226 -12.06 17.74 -7.86
CA GLY A 226 -12.97 18.33 -6.88
C GLY A 226 -12.45 18.38 -5.42
N PHE A 227 -11.17 18.02 -5.18
CA PHE A 227 -10.56 18.12 -3.84
C PHE A 227 -10.50 19.56 -3.33
N THR A 228 -10.08 20.51 -4.17
CA THR A 228 -9.91 21.93 -3.79
C THR A 228 -11.23 22.55 -3.35
N GLU A 229 -12.29 22.27 -4.10
CA GLU A 229 -13.67 22.71 -3.89
C GLU A 229 -14.26 22.09 -2.62
N ALA A 230 -13.98 20.82 -2.34
CA ALA A 230 -14.36 20.18 -1.09
C ALA A 230 -13.57 20.75 0.10
N PHE A 231 -12.25 20.89 -0.02
CA PHE A 231 -11.37 21.32 1.07
C PHE A 231 -11.66 22.74 1.55
N GLY A 232 -11.79 23.69 0.61
CA GLY A 232 -12.17 25.08 0.89
C GLY A 232 -13.68 25.31 1.02
N GLY A 233 -14.50 24.31 0.71
CA GLY A 233 -15.96 24.40 0.68
C GLY A 233 -16.63 24.33 2.04
N LYS A 234 -17.94 24.55 2.04
CA LYS A 234 -18.80 24.26 3.19
C LYS A 234 -19.00 22.75 3.35
N PRO A 235 -19.21 22.24 4.57
CA PRO A 235 -19.55 20.84 4.77
C PRO A 235 -20.87 20.47 4.09
N VAL A 236 -20.97 19.23 3.62
CA VAL A 236 -22.23 18.63 3.16
C VAL A 236 -23.05 18.15 4.38
N ASP A 237 -24.34 17.88 4.20
CA ASP A 237 -25.14 17.28 5.28
C ASP A 237 -24.75 15.80 5.48
N ASN A 238 -24.27 15.47 6.68
CA ASN A 238 -23.81 14.13 7.01
C ASN A 238 -24.93 13.07 6.93
N LYS A 239 -26.21 13.44 7.16
CA LYS A 239 -27.34 12.49 7.14
C LYS A 239 -27.71 12.13 5.72
N GLU A 240 -27.81 13.11 4.83
CA GLU A 240 -28.04 12.87 3.39
C GLU A 240 -26.86 12.15 2.74
N TYR A 241 -25.61 12.44 3.14
CA TYR A 241 -24.45 11.65 2.73
C TYR A 241 -24.53 10.19 3.21
N ALA A 242 -24.81 9.95 4.50
CA ALA A 242 -24.94 8.61 5.06
C ALA A 242 -26.09 7.82 4.43
N LYS A 243 -27.22 8.49 4.13
CA LYS A 243 -28.39 7.95 3.42
C LYS A 243 -28.05 7.56 1.98
N ALA A 244 -27.39 8.43 1.22
CA ALA A 244 -26.96 8.13 -0.15
C ALA A 244 -25.97 6.96 -0.20
N ARG A 245 -24.98 6.94 0.72
CA ARG A 245 -24.03 5.83 0.90
C ARG A 245 -24.75 4.53 1.30
N GLY A 246 -25.73 4.61 2.20
CA GLY A 246 -26.58 3.48 2.60
C GLY A 246 -27.41 2.89 1.45
N GLN A 247 -27.98 3.74 0.60
CA GLN A 247 -28.71 3.35 -0.62
C GLN A 247 -27.79 2.65 -1.62
N LEU A 248 -26.59 3.19 -1.88
CA LEU A 248 -25.59 2.55 -2.73
C LEU A 248 -25.21 1.15 -2.22
N MET A 249 -24.94 1.03 -0.92
CA MET A 249 -24.62 -0.25 -0.28
C MET A 249 -25.79 -1.26 -0.31
N ALA A 250 -27.05 -0.78 -0.29
CA ALA A 250 -28.22 -1.63 -0.44
C ALA A 250 -28.31 -2.24 -1.85
N GLN A 251 -28.17 -1.41 -2.90
CA GLN A 251 -28.14 -1.87 -4.29
C GLN A 251 -26.99 -2.86 -4.57
N ILE A 252 -25.83 -2.67 -3.92
CA ILE A 252 -24.70 -3.59 -4.06
C ILE A 252 -25.03 -4.96 -3.45
N ARG A 253 -25.63 -5.02 -2.24
CA ARG A 253 -26.07 -6.27 -1.62
C ARG A 253 -27.16 -7.00 -2.42
N GLU A 254 -28.11 -6.25 -2.99
CA GLU A 254 -29.16 -6.80 -3.87
C GLU A 254 -28.53 -7.50 -5.10
N ARG A 255 -27.57 -6.84 -5.77
CA ARG A 255 -26.82 -7.43 -6.89
C ARG A 255 -26.04 -8.69 -6.48
N GLN A 256 -25.44 -8.69 -5.28
CA GLN A 256 -24.73 -9.87 -4.75
C GLN A 256 -25.69 -11.05 -4.53
N GLN A 257 -26.87 -10.82 -3.94
CA GLN A 257 -27.88 -11.85 -3.72
C GLN A 257 -28.34 -12.45 -5.05
N ALA A 258 -28.72 -11.61 -6.02
CA ALA A 258 -29.11 -12.06 -7.36
C ALA A 258 -27.98 -12.80 -8.11
N ALA A 259 -26.71 -12.45 -7.89
CA ALA A 259 -25.56 -13.16 -8.46
C ALA A 259 -25.35 -14.54 -7.80
N LEU A 260 -25.47 -14.62 -6.46
CA LEU A 260 -25.35 -15.87 -5.71
C LEU A 260 -26.50 -16.84 -6.01
N GLU A 261 -27.71 -16.35 -6.24
CA GLU A 261 -28.86 -17.16 -6.66
C GLU A 261 -28.68 -17.74 -8.06
N LYS A 262 -28.22 -16.93 -9.03
CA LYS A 262 -27.86 -17.39 -10.38
C LYS A 262 -26.77 -18.45 -10.33
N TYR A 263 -25.68 -18.21 -9.58
CA TYR A 263 -24.58 -19.16 -9.43
C TYR A 263 -25.03 -20.49 -8.79
N LYS A 264 -25.95 -20.46 -7.81
CA LYS A 264 -26.58 -21.67 -7.25
C LYS A 264 -27.43 -22.40 -8.29
N ALA A 265 -28.24 -21.69 -9.07
CA ALA A 265 -29.07 -22.28 -10.11
C ALA A 265 -28.23 -22.92 -11.24
N GLU A 266 -27.15 -22.27 -11.66
CA GLU A 266 -26.20 -22.81 -12.64
C GLU A 266 -25.45 -24.04 -12.11
N GLN A 267 -25.02 -24.04 -10.84
CA GLN A 267 -24.48 -25.26 -10.22
C GLN A 267 -25.51 -26.38 -10.14
N MET A 268 -26.76 -26.11 -9.72
CA MET A 268 -27.82 -27.12 -9.67
C MET A 268 -28.16 -27.70 -11.04
N LYS A 269 -28.04 -26.92 -12.12
CA LYS A 269 -28.17 -27.40 -13.50
C LYS A 269 -26.98 -28.25 -13.97
N ASN A 270 -25.80 -28.05 -13.38
CA ASN A 270 -24.56 -28.73 -13.72
C ASN A 270 -24.22 -29.91 -12.77
N LEU A 271 -25.08 -30.23 -11.78
CA LEU A 271 -24.97 -31.50 -11.06
C LEU A 271 -25.22 -32.66 -12.06
N PRO A 272 -24.39 -33.71 -12.04
CA PRO A 272 -24.70 -34.91 -12.80
C PRO A 272 -26.03 -35.52 -12.32
N PRO A 273 -26.81 -36.18 -13.20
CA PRO A 273 -28.03 -36.85 -12.80
C PRO A 273 -27.71 -37.92 -11.73
N PRO A 274 -28.62 -38.15 -10.76
CA PRO A 274 -28.41 -39.17 -9.74
C PRO A 274 -28.22 -40.55 -10.40
N PRO A 275 -27.31 -41.40 -9.88
CA PRO A 275 -27.06 -42.72 -10.44
C PRO A 275 -28.35 -43.55 -10.43
N ALA A 276 -28.66 -44.18 -11.57
CA ALA A 276 -29.94 -44.85 -11.80
C ALA A 276 -30.19 -46.04 -10.85
N ASP A 277 -29.11 -46.63 -10.31
CA ASP A 277 -29.14 -47.84 -9.48
C ASP A 277 -29.24 -47.54 -7.97
N ALA A 278 -29.70 -46.35 -7.59
CA ALA A 278 -30.10 -46.03 -6.22
C ALA A 278 -31.43 -46.73 -5.83
N ALA A 279 -31.42 -48.06 -5.82
CA ALA A 279 -32.55 -48.88 -5.43
C ALA A 279 -33.04 -48.49 -4.03
N ALA A 280 -34.35 -48.30 -3.89
CA ALA A 280 -34.95 -47.85 -2.64
C ALA A 280 -34.63 -48.82 -1.48
N PRO A 281 -34.29 -48.32 -0.28
CA PRO A 281 -34.06 -49.19 0.87
C PRO A 281 -35.34 -49.97 1.20
N ALA A 282 -35.28 -51.29 1.05
CA ALA A 282 -36.43 -52.16 1.27
C ALA A 282 -36.96 -52.03 2.70
N ALA A 283 -38.27 -51.87 2.85
CA ALA A 283 -38.91 -51.73 4.15
C ALA A 283 -38.69 -52.99 4.99
N ALA A 284 -38.09 -52.84 6.17
CA ALA A 284 -37.91 -53.95 7.10
C ALA A 284 -39.28 -54.45 7.61
N PRO A 285 -39.51 -55.78 7.68
CA PRO A 285 -40.79 -56.33 8.11
C PRO A 285 -41.03 -56.08 9.61
N ALA A 286 -42.26 -55.72 9.96
CA ALA A 286 -42.64 -55.45 11.35
C ALA A 286 -42.62 -56.74 12.20
N ALA A 287 -41.75 -56.77 13.21
CA ALA A 287 -41.74 -57.83 14.21
C ALA A 287 -42.94 -57.70 15.16
N LYS A 288 -43.78 -58.73 15.24
CA LYS A 288 -44.89 -58.79 16.19
C LYS A 288 -44.41 -59.10 17.60
N LYS A 289 -45.02 -58.44 18.58
CA LYS A 289 -45.30 -58.95 19.93
C LYS A 289 -46.66 -58.43 20.38
#